data_AF-Q4TFQ9-F1
#
_entry.id   AF-Q4TFQ9-F1
#
_cell.length_a   1.000
_cell.length_b   1.000
_cell.length_c   1.000
_cell.angle_alpha   90.00
_cell.angle_beta   90.00
_cell.angle_gamma   90.00
#
_symmetry.space_group_name_H-M   'P 1'
#
loop_
_entity.id
_entity.type
_entity.pdbx_description
1 polymer ?
#
loop_
_entity_poly.entity_id
_entity_poly.type
_entity_poly.pdbx_seq_one_letter_code
_entity_poly.pdbx_strand_id
1 'polypeptide(L)'
;DLNLASVYVSDAQYNRNIYFEPSPQAVRLYLLYNHWLPQVLLYVFIVLDLSLAIFEEPAVFPLPAWATMLVELLCLLVFSLRLVHYARVVPPDKFWKDPKNICIIAVVTVGGTSLHSSTSRSVLGRSLGGGWLQVTGPSPLGSAGICGNA
;
A
#
# COMPACT_ATOMS: atom_id res chain seq x y z
N ASP A 1 33.42 -16.38 9.79
CA ASP A 1 33.64 -15.91 11.18
C ASP A 1 33.34 -14.44 11.40
N LEU A 2 33.84 -13.51 10.58
CA LEU A 2 33.60 -12.06 10.76
C LEU A 2 32.10 -11.68 10.87
N ASN A 3 31.24 -12.21 9.99
CA ASN A 3 29.80 -11.93 10.01
C ASN A 3 29.12 -12.42 11.30
N LEU A 4 29.53 -13.57 11.84
CA LEU A 4 28.96 -14.12 13.07
C LEU A 4 29.35 -13.24 14.26
N ALA A 5 30.62 -12.83 14.33
CA ALA A 5 31.10 -11.90 15.35
C ALA A 5 30.35 -10.55 15.29
N SER A 6 30.11 -10.00 14.10
CA SER A 6 29.34 -8.75 13.96
C SER A 6 27.89 -8.86 14.44
N VAL A 7 27.27 -10.03 14.27
CA VAL A 7 25.90 -10.29 14.75
C VAL A 7 25.86 -10.30 16.28
N TYR A 8 26.80 -10.97 16.96
CA TYR A 8 26.84 -10.98 18.42
C TYR A 8 27.07 -9.59 19.03
N VAL A 9 27.94 -8.77 18.42
CA VAL A 9 28.16 -7.39 18.87
C VAL A 9 26.89 -6.56 18.68
N SER A 10 26.21 -6.69 17.54
CA SER A 10 24.94 -6.01 17.28
C SER A 10 23.83 -6.48 18.23
N ASP A 11 23.71 -7.78 18.52
CA ASP A 11 22.69 -8.31 19.42
C ASP A 11 22.86 -7.75 20.84
N ALA A 12 24.10 -7.64 21.30
CA ALA A 12 24.45 -7.02 22.59
C ALA A 12 24.08 -5.53 22.61
N GLN A 13 24.28 -4.78 21.52
CA GLN A 13 23.91 -3.37 21.42
C GLN A 13 22.40 -3.14 21.47
N TYR A 14 21.61 -3.99 20.80
CA TYR A 14 20.15 -3.87 20.75
C TYR A 14 19.42 -4.69 21.83
N ASN A 15 20.16 -5.27 22.79
CA ASN A 15 19.66 -6.10 23.88
C ASN A 15 18.69 -7.21 23.39
N ARG A 16 19.07 -7.89 22.29
CA ARG A 16 18.32 -9.00 21.71
C ARG A 16 18.95 -10.30 22.23
N ASN A 17 18.13 -11.22 22.74
CA ASN A 17 18.58 -12.53 23.18
C ASN A 17 17.85 -13.60 22.36
N ILE A 18 18.34 -13.86 21.15
CA ILE A 18 17.74 -14.82 20.22
C ILE A 18 18.66 -16.04 20.13
N TYR A 19 18.12 -17.24 20.43
CA TYR A 19 18.85 -18.48 20.23
C TYR A 19 19.05 -18.68 18.73
N PHE A 20 20.29 -18.55 18.27
CA PHE A 20 20.66 -18.51 16.86
C PHE A 20 21.64 -19.65 16.55
N GLU A 21 21.26 -20.51 15.61
CA GLU A 21 22.14 -21.57 15.08
C GLU A 21 23.27 -20.93 14.26
N PRO A 22 24.56 -21.14 14.60
CA PRO A 22 25.71 -20.53 13.92
C PRO A 22 25.99 -21.13 12.53
N SER A 23 24.94 -21.37 11.74
CA SER A 23 25.06 -21.78 10.35
C SER A 23 25.23 -20.56 9.43
N PRO A 24 26.07 -20.64 8.39
CA PRO A 24 26.32 -19.51 7.48
C PRO A 24 25.07 -19.05 6.73
N GLN A 25 24.11 -19.94 6.50
CA GLN A 25 22.83 -19.63 5.87
C GLN A 25 21.93 -18.82 6.81
N ALA A 26 21.84 -19.22 8.07
CA ALA A 26 21.07 -18.50 9.08
C ALA A 26 21.66 -17.09 9.32
N VAL A 27 22.99 -16.92 9.26
CA VAL A 27 23.63 -15.61 9.49
C VAL A 27 23.26 -14.65 8.37
N ARG A 28 23.29 -15.13 7.12
CA ARG A 28 22.92 -14.31 5.95
C ARG A 28 21.45 -13.90 5.99
N LEU A 29 20.58 -14.80 6.44
CA LEU A 29 19.17 -14.54 6.64
C LEU A 29 18.94 -13.49 7.73
N TYR A 30 19.66 -13.62 8.84
CA TYR A 30 19.60 -12.69 9.97
C TYR A 30 20.07 -11.30 9.57
N LEU A 31 21.17 -11.19 8.81
CA LEU A 31 21.68 -9.92 8.31
C LEU A 31 20.72 -9.28 7.30
N LEU A 32 20.11 -10.07 6.42
CA LEU A 32 19.13 -9.60 5.46
C LEU A 32 17.84 -9.12 6.16
N TYR A 33 17.41 -9.84 7.19
CA TYR A 33 16.26 -9.47 8.02
C TYR A 33 16.49 -8.19 8.82
N ASN A 34 17.66 -8.08 9.46
CA ASN A 34 18.03 -6.91 10.25
C ASN A 34 18.44 -5.70 9.39
N HIS A 35 18.38 -5.82 8.06
CA HIS A 35 18.72 -4.71 7.19
C HIS A 35 17.68 -3.59 7.35
N TRP A 36 18.15 -2.36 7.54
CA TRP A 36 17.31 -1.20 7.77
C TRP A 36 16.48 -0.78 6.53
N LEU A 37 16.99 -1.06 5.33
CA LEU A 37 16.36 -0.70 4.05
C LEU A 37 14.92 -1.22 3.86
N PRO A 38 14.62 -2.54 4.01
CA PRO A 38 13.25 -3.04 3.89
C PRO A 38 12.32 -2.49 4.97
N GLN A 39 12.85 -2.07 6.11
CA GLN A 39 12.06 -1.41 7.16
C GLN A 39 11.72 0.03 6.76
N VAL A 40 12.71 0.82 6.34
CA VAL A 40 12.49 2.22 5.90
C VAL A 40 11.57 2.30 4.69
N LEU A 41 11.77 1.43 3.68
CA LEU A 41 10.89 1.37 2.50
C LEU A 41 9.43 1.18 2.92
N LEU A 42 9.14 0.23 3.81
CA LEU A 42 7.78 0.01 4.28
C LEU A 42 7.19 1.26 4.95
N TYR A 43 7.94 1.92 5.83
CA TYR A 43 7.43 3.12 6.51
C TYR A 43 7.13 4.26 5.53
N VAL A 44 7.99 4.45 4.52
CA VAL A 44 7.76 5.46 3.47
C VAL A 44 6.46 5.17 2.72
N PHE A 45 6.26 3.93 2.28
CA PHE A 45 5.05 3.54 1.55
C PHE A 45 3.79 3.59 2.42
N ILE A 46 3.87 3.28 3.71
CA ILE A 46 2.73 3.43 4.64
C ILE A 46 2.34 4.91 4.77
N VAL A 47 3.31 5.80 4.97
CA VAL A 47 3.04 7.25 5.06
C VAL A 47 2.45 7.76 3.75
N LEU A 48 2.93 7.27 2.61
CA LEU A 48 2.43 7.62 1.30
C LEU A 48 0.98 7.15 1.09
N ASP A 49 0.66 5.91 1.48
CA ASP A 49 -0.70 5.34 1.46
C ASP A 49 -1.66 6.10 2.38
N LEU A 50 -1.24 6.41 3.60
CA LEU A 50 -2.02 7.25 4.53
C LEU A 50 -2.20 8.69 4.02
N SER A 51 -1.22 9.23 3.28
CA SER A 51 -1.33 10.58 2.71
C SER A 51 -2.33 10.65 1.55
N LEU A 52 -2.63 9.53 0.88
CA LEU A 52 -3.69 9.48 -0.13
C LEU A 52 -5.06 9.86 0.46
N ALA A 53 -5.32 9.55 1.73
CA ALA A 53 -6.56 9.92 2.41
C ALA A 53 -6.81 11.44 2.48
N ILE A 54 -5.77 12.27 2.29
CA ILE A 54 -5.91 13.74 2.21
C ILE A 54 -6.48 14.17 0.85
N PHE A 55 -6.25 13.36 -0.18
CA PHE A 55 -6.64 13.61 -1.56
C PHE A 55 -7.89 12.85 -2.00
N GLU A 56 -8.27 11.81 -1.24
CA GLU A 56 -9.51 11.06 -1.39
C GLU A 56 -10.65 11.69 -0.57
N GLU A 57 -11.91 11.35 -0.89
CA GLU A 57 -13.08 12.01 -0.29
C GLU A 57 -13.13 11.89 1.25
N PRO A 58 -13.32 13.00 2.00
CA PRO A 58 -13.46 14.38 1.56
C PRO A 58 -12.09 15.03 1.26
N ALA A 59 -11.81 15.26 -0.02
CA ALA A 59 -10.48 15.69 -0.47
C ALA A 59 -10.19 17.14 -0.05
N VAL A 60 -9.06 17.36 0.61
CA VAL A 60 -8.54 18.71 0.88
C VAL A 60 -7.99 19.33 -0.41
N PHE A 61 -7.38 18.50 -1.26
CA PHE A 61 -6.94 18.86 -2.60
C PHE A 61 -7.47 17.82 -3.61
N PRO A 62 -8.26 18.23 -4.61
CA PRO A 62 -8.80 17.29 -5.59
C PRO A 62 -7.69 16.83 -6.55
N LEU A 63 -7.26 15.57 -6.42
CA LEU A 63 -6.45 14.90 -7.42
C LEU A 63 -7.34 14.11 -8.39
N PRO A 64 -6.93 13.92 -9.66
CA PRO A 64 -7.64 13.04 -10.56
C PRO A 64 -7.70 11.61 -10.01
N ALA A 65 -8.86 10.97 -10.07
CA ALA A 65 -9.06 9.61 -9.56
C ALA A 65 -8.10 8.59 -10.18
N TRP A 66 -7.65 8.78 -11.43
CA TRP A 66 -6.66 7.89 -12.04
C TRP A 66 -5.28 7.99 -11.36
N ALA A 67 -4.93 9.15 -10.81
CA ALA A 67 -3.66 9.37 -10.14
C ALA A 67 -3.65 8.67 -8.77
N THR A 68 -4.71 8.84 -7.97
CA THR A 68 -4.84 8.16 -6.67
C THR A 68 -4.86 6.64 -6.84
N MET A 69 -5.59 6.14 -7.83
CA MET A 69 -5.65 4.71 -8.17
C MET A 69 -4.29 4.13 -8.60
N LEU A 70 -3.47 4.87 -9.33
CA LEU A 70 -2.11 4.42 -9.71
C LEU A 70 -1.20 4.35 -8.49
N VAL A 71 -1.29 5.32 -7.58
CA VAL A 71 -0.49 5.34 -6.36
C VAL A 71 -0.88 4.20 -5.42
N GLU A 72 -2.18 3.97 -5.23
CA GLU A 72 -2.71 2.82 -4.47
C GLU A 72 -2.19 1.50 -5.06
N LEU A 73 -2.25 1.34 -6.40
CA LEU A 73 -1.74 0.15 -7.07
C LEU A 73 -0.24 -0.04 -6.91
N LEU A 74 0.55 1.03 -6.94
CA LEU A 74 1.99 0.99 -6.70
C LEU A 74 2.32 0.59 -5.25
N CYS A 75 1.61 1.15 -4.26
CA CYS A 75 1.74 0.77 -2.85
C CYS A 75 1.45 -0.73 -2.66
N LEU A 76 0.33 -1.21 -3.21
CA LEU A 76 -0.08 -2.62 -3.16
C LEU A 76 0.95 -3.53 -3.81
N LEU A 77 1.52 -3.14 -4.95
CA LEU A 77 2.55 -3.90 -5.65
C LEU A 77 3.83 -4.01 -4.81
N VAL A 78 4.31 -2.90 -4.26
CA VAL A 78 5.52 -2.87 -3.42
C VAL A 78 5.33 -3.69 -2.15
N PHE A 79 4.17 -3.57 -1.50
CA PHE A 79 3.84 -4.37 -0.33
C PHE A 79 3.76 -5.87 -0.66
N SER A 80 3.18 -6.23 -1.80
CA SER A 80 3.09 -7.62 -2.26
C SER A 80 4.46 -8.21 -2.60
N LEU A 81 5.30 -7.48 -3.33
CA LEU A 81 6.67 -7.90 -3.65
C LEU A 81 7.50 -8.11 -2.38
N ARG A 82 7.38 -7.18 -1.42
CA ARG A 82 8.03 -7.30 -0.11
C ARG A 82 7.51 -8.51 0.66
N LEU A 83 6.20 -8.76 0.65
CA LEU A 83 5.57 -9.89 1.32
C LEU A 83 6.04 -11.23 0.72
N VAL A 84 6.07 -11.34 -0.60
CA VAL A 84 6.53 -12.54 -1.32
C VAL A 84 8.02 -12.77 -1.07
N HIS A 85 8.85 -11.74 -1.19
CA HIS A 85 10.27 -11.84 -0.89
C HIS A 85 10.50 -12.28 0.56
N TYR A 86 9.78 -11.69 1.51
CA TYR A 86 9.89 -12.03 2.92
C TYR A 86 9.37 -13.44 3.23
N ALA A 87 8.26 -13.87 2.63
CA ALA A 87 7.71 -15.22 2.80
C ALA A 87 8.62 -16.32 2.22
N ARG A 88 9.43 -15.99 1.20
CA ARG A 88 10.45 -16.89 0.64
C ARG A 88 11.72 -16.96 1.48
N VAL A 89 12.02 -15.91 2.22
CA VAL A 89 13.24 -15.77 3.01
C VAL A 89 13.01 -16.25 4.45
N VAL A 90 11.87 -15.96 5.06
CA VAL A 90 11.62 -16.19 6.50
C VAL A 90 10.69 -17.40 6.70
N PRO A 91 10.97 -18.28 7.68
CA PRO A 91 10.09 -19.41 7.99
C PRO A 91 8.67 -18.94 8.38
N PRO A 92 7.62 -19.64 7.92
CA PRO A 92 6.23 -19.23 8.07
C PRO A 92 5.79 -19.07 9.54
N ASP A 93 6.37 -19.84 10.47
CA ASP A 93 6.03 -19.80 11.90
C ASP A 93 6.34 -18.45 12.56
N LYS A 94 7.35 -17.73 12.05
CA LYS A 94 7.69 -16.38 12.49
C LYS A 94 6.89 -15.33 11.73
N PHE A 95 6.65 -15.56 10.44
CA PHE A 95 5.89 -14.66 9.58
C PHE A 95 4.50 -14.32 10.11
N TRP A 96 3.74 -15.33 10.56
CA TRP A 96 2.37 -15.17 11.06
C TRP A 96 2.28 -14.53 12.45
N LYS A 97 3.37 -14.47 13.22
CA LYS A 97 3.41 -13.84 14.55
C LYS A 97 3.74 -12.36 14.49
N ASP A 98 4.23 -11.85 13.36
CA ASP A 98 4.60 -10.46 13.19
C ASP A 98 3.35 -9.60 12.90
N PRO A 99 2.96 -8.68 13.81
CA PRO A 99 1.77 -7.84 13.62
C PRO A 99 1.89 -6.94 12.39
N LYS A 100 3.11 -6.61 11.98
CA LYS A 100 3.40 -5.82 10.78
C LYS A 100 2.98 -6.55 9.51
N ASN A 101 3.23 -7.86 9.42
CA ASN A 101 2.87 -8.64 8.23
C ASN A 101 1.36 -8.81 8.13
N ILE A 102 0.68 -9.01 9.28
CA ILE A 102 -0.78 -9.04 9.37
C ILE A 102 -1.37 -7.71 8.92
N CYS A 103 -0.81 -6.59 9.38
CA CYS A 103 -1.22 -5.25 8.96
C CYS A 103 -1.07 -5.05 7.45
N ILE A 104 0.05 -5.47 6.85
CA ILE A 104 0.25 -5.39 5.40
C ILE A 104 -0.78 -6.26 4.65
N ILE A 105 -1.05 -7.48 5.10
CA ILE A 105 -2.07 -8.36 4.48
C ILE A 105 -3.45 -7.70 4.56
N ALA A 106 -3.78 -7.07 5.69
CA ALA A 106 -5.02 -6.32 5.84
C ALA A 106 -5.10 -5.13 4.87
N VAL A 107 -4.04 -4.34 4.74
CA VAL A 107 -3.98 -3.23 3.78
C VAL A 107 -4.11 -3.74 2.34
N VAL A 108 -3.41 -4.84 1.99
CA VAL A 108 -3.48 -5.43 0.64
C VAL A 108 -4.88 -5.96 0.32
N THR A 109 -5.54 -6.60 1.29
CA THR A 109 -6.90 -7.11 1.10
C THR A 109 -7.94 -5.98 1.02
N VAL A 110 -7.83 -4.96 1.87
CA VAL A 110 -8.73 -3.80 1.86
C VAL A 110 -8.53 -2.99 0.56
N GLY A 111 -7.30 -2.60 0.22
CA GLY A 111 -7.02 -1.86 -1.02
C GLY A 111 -7.38 -2.66 -2.27
N GLY A 112 -7.08 -3.95 -2.31
CA GLY A 112 -7.46 -4.82 -3.43
C GLY A 112 -8.98 -4.90 -3.66
N THR A 113 -9.77 -4.97 -2.59
CA THR A 113 -11.24 -4.96 -2.71
C THR A 113 -11.79 -3.60 -3.14
N SER A 114 -11.20 -2.49 -2.67
CA SER A 114 -11.50 -1.14 -3.15
C SER A 114 -11.21 -0.99 -4.64
N LEU A 115 -10.01 -1.39 -5.10
CA LEU A 115 -9.61 -1.33 -6.51
C LEU A 115 -10.55 -2.17 -7.41
N HIS A 116 -10.92 -3.37 -6.97
CA HIS A 116 -11.86 -4.23 -7.70
C HIS A 116 -13.25 -3.59 -7.82
N SER A 117 -13.75 -2.97 -6.75
CA SER A 117 -15.03 -2.25 -6.78
C SER A 117 -14.98 -1.02 -7.71
N SER A 118 -13.87 -0.29 -7.71
CA SER A 118 -13.65 0.89 -8.54
C SER A 118 -13.49 0.54 -10.02
N THR A 119 -12.78 -0.54 -10.32
CA THR A 119 -12.67 -1.13 -11.66
C THR A 119 -14.03 -1.62 -12.15
N SER A 120 -14.81 -2.29 -11.29
CA SER A 120 -16.17 -2.75 -11.63
C SER A 120 -17.09 -1.58 -11.96
N ARG A 121 -17.03 -0.47 -11.21
CA ARG A 121 -17.77 0.76 -11.50
C ARG A 121 -17.35 1.38 -12.84
N SER A 122 -16.05 1.42 -13.13
CA SER A 122 -15.54 2.02 -14.38
C SER A 122 -15.75 1.13 -15.61
N VAL A 123 -15.78 -0.20 -15.46
CA VAL A 123 -16.17 -1.15 -16.51
C VAL A 123 -17.69 -1.11 -16.74
N LEU A 124 -18.51 -1.06 -15.69
CA LEU A 124 -19.96 -0.90 -15.82
C LEU A 124 -20.32 0.44 -16.47
N GLY A 125 -19.62 1.53 -16.13
CA GLY A 125 -19.76 2.84 -16.77
C GLY A 125 -19.36 2.85 -18.25
N ARG A 126 -18.41 2.00 -18.68
CA ARG A 126 -18.09 1.81 -20.10
C ARG A 126 -19.09 0.91 -20.82
N SER A 127 -19.61 -0.13 -20.15
CA SER A 127 -20.60 -1.06 -20.71
C SER A 127 -21.98 -0.46 -20.91
N LEU A 128 -22.35 0.57 -20.15
CA LEU A 128 -23.63 1.28 -20.26
C LEU A 128 -23.63 2.46 -21.26
N GLY A 129 -22.51 2.76 -21.92
CA GLY A 129 -22.47 3.72 -23.03
C GLY A 129 -22.68 5.20 -22.64
N GLY A 130 -21.61 5.99 -22.71
CA GLY A 130 -21.62 7.37 -23.24
C GLY A 130 -22.71 8.36 -22.80
N GLY A 131 -23.01 8.49 -21.50
CA GLY A 131 -24.14 9.32 -21.07
C GLY A 131 -24.03 10.04 -19.72
N TRP A 132 -22.85 10.48 -19.28
CA TRP A 132 -22.77 11.48 -18.20
C TRP A 132 -21.67 12.49 -18.50
N LEU A 133 -22.03 13.49 -19.30
CA LEU A 133 -21.35 14.78 -19.28
C LEU A 133 -21.50 15.38 -17.87
N GLN A 134 -20.38 15.85 -17.32
CA GLN A 134 -20.28 17.00 -16.42
C GLN A 134 -21.17 16.99 -15.15
N VAL A 135 -20.61 16.53 -14.04
CA VAL A 135 -20.91 17.11 -12.71
C VAL A 135 -19.67 17.82 -12.23
N THR A 136 -19.41 18.99 -12.80
CA THR A 136 -18.55 20.01 -12.19
C THR A 136 -19.29 21.35 -12.24
N GLY A 137 -19.68 21.86 -11.07
CA GLY A 137 -20.01 23.28 -10.90
C GLY A 137 -21.29 23.55 -10.07
N PRO A 138 -21.23 24.45 -9.06
CA PRO A 138 -22.40 24.91 -8.33
C PRO A 138 -23.21 25.90 -9.18
N SER A 139 -24.51 25.96 -8.89
CA SER A 139 -25.51 26.85 -9.51
C SER A 139 -25.08 28.32 -9.57
N PRO A 140 -25.69 29.10 -10.49
CA PRO A 140 -26.50 30.20 -9.98
C PRO A 140 -27.85 30.38 -10.68
N LEU A 141 -28.73 31.01 -9.91
CA LEU A 141 -30.01 31.63 -10.23
C LEU A 141 -30.14 32.18 -11.66
N GLY A 142 -31.37 32.11 -12.20
CA GLY A 142 -31.96 33.26 -12.89
C GLY A 142 -32.63 33.00 -14.24
N SER A 143 -33.94 33.29 -14.27
CA SER A 143 -34.70 33.87 -15.39
C SER A 143 -34.98 33.06 -16.66
N ALA A 144 -36.28 32.75 -16.79
CA ALA A 144 -37.17 33.21 -17.87
C ALA A 144 -36.74 33.01 -19.33
N GLY A 145 -37.56 32.25 -20.07
CA GLY A 145 -37.49 32.21 -21.53
C GLY A 145 -38.60 31.38 -22.13
N ILE A 146 -39.77 32.01 -22.29
CA ILE A 146 -40.86 31.59 -23.18
C ILE A 146 -40.31 31.42 -24.60
N CYS A 147 -40.61 30.32 -25.27
CA CYS A 147 -40.85 30.33 -26.72
C CYS A 147 -41.64 29.07 -27.13
N GLY A 148 -42.85 29.30 -27.64
CA GLY A 148 -43.66 28.29 -28.32
C GLY A 148 -43.47 28.32 -29.85
N ASN A 149 -44.30 27.50 -30.49
CA ASN A 149 -44.55 27.30 -31.92
C ASN A 149 -43.46 26.51 -32.66
N ALA A 150 -43.77 25.54 -33.52
CA ALA A 150 -45.00 25.24 -34.28
C ALA A 150 -45.22 23.73 -34.42
#